data_AF-A0A8A1MJL0-F1
#
_entry.id   AF-A0A8A1MJL0-F1
#
_cell.length_a   1.000
_cell.length_b   1.000
_cell.length_c   1.000
_cell.angle_alpha   90.00
_cell.angle_beta   90.00
_cell.angle_gamma   90.00
#
_symmetry.space_group_name_H-M   'P 1'
#
loop_
_entity.id
_entity.type
_entity.pdbx_description
1 polymer ?
#
loop_
_entity_poly.entity_id
_entity_poly.type
_entity_poly.pdbx_seq_one_letter_code
_entity_poly.pdbx_strand_id
1 'polypeptide(L)'
;MRIAKLQHISKVSLNSCSRSKSPSNRLAFIYESELAFPPHRWPPKTMPPKGAPTRIKPLHLQTIQKLRVKSPNTHQANPCLAAMTSVLSCWASNRSAGSGCFALEQQLRTCMDNGKPQRKGKSTINYHLMRMFPKISGPRKKDGVFH
;
A
#
# COMPACT_ATOMS: atom_id res chain seq x y z
N MET A 1 0.79 63.93 -17.29
CA MET A 1 2.09 64.15 -16.62
C MET A 1 1.99 63.64 -15.18
N ARG A 2 3.05 62.94 -14.71
CA ARG A 2 3.27 62.37 -13.35
C ARG A 2 2.43 61.11 -13.08
N ILE A 3 2.90 59.86 -13.20
CA ILE A 3 4.10 59.14 -12.71
C ILE A 3 4.22 59.09 -11.17
N ALA A 4 4.22 57.84 -10.68
CA ALA A 4 4.61 57.32 -9.36
C ALA A 4 3.60 57.54 -8.21
N LYS A 5 3.45 56.66 -7.21
CA LYS A 5 4.43 55.72 -6.65
C LYS A 5 3.75 54.72 -5.70
N LEU A 6 4.23 53.48 -5.77
CA LEU A 6 4.51 52.51 -4.70
C LEU A 6 3.41 52.10 -3.67
N GLN A 7 3.16 50.79 -3.74
CA GLN A 7 2.80 49.90 -2.64
C GLN A 7 3.68 50.11 -1.40
N HIS A 8 3.03 50.12 -0.23
CA HIS A 8 3.70 50.12 1.08
C HIS A 8 3.08 49.06 2.02
N ILE A 9 3.88 48.00 2.25
CA ILE A 9 4.16 47.30 3.52
C ILE A 9 3.03 46.56 4.28
N SER A 10 3.16 45.21 4.35
CA SER A 10 3.46 44.45 5.60
C SER A 10 3.58 42.94 5.31
N LYS A 11 4.81 42.42 5.18
CA LYS A 11 5.49 41.59 6.20
C LYS A 11 4.71 40.34 6.62
N VAL A 12 4.86 39.25 5.85
CA VAL A 12 4.76 37.89 6.40
C VAL A 12 6.17 37.36 6.60
N SER A 13 6.40 36.94 7.83
CA SER A 13 7.63 36.49 8.44
C SER A 13 8.23 35.27 7.73
N LEU A 14 9.31 35.49 6.98
CA LEU A 14 10.26 34.46 6.57
C LEU A 14 11.15 34.14 7.78
N ASN A 15 10.76 33.13 8.57
CA ASN A 15 11.71 32.51 9.50
C ASN A 15 12.62 31.55 8.73
N SER A 16 13.78 32.09 8.37
CA SER A 16 15.10 31.47 8.43
C SER A 16 15.18 29.95 8.34
N CYS A 17 15.58 29.46 7.17
CA CYS A 17 16.52 28.34 7.11
C CYS A 17 17.59 28.68 6.07
N SER A 18 18.39 29.69 6.44
CA SER A 18 19.59 30.08 5.70
C SER A 18 20.68 29.06 5.96
N ARG A 19 21.04 28.26 4.95
CA ARG A 19 22.45 27.92 4.77
C ARG A 19 22.81 27.86 3.29
N SER A 20 23.25 29.01 2.81
CA SER A 20 23.99 29.20 1.58
C SER A 20 25.41 28.64 1.70
N LYS A 21 25.80 27.74 0.80
CA LYS A 21 27.08 27.86 0.07
C LYS A 21 27.14 26.86 -1.10
N SER A 22 26.98 27.40 -2.30
CA SER A 22 27.74 26.93 -3.48
C SER A 22 28.92 27.91 -3.62
N PRO A 23 30.13 27.48 -3.99
CA PRO A 23 30.37 27.11 -5.39
C PRO A 23 31.38 25.96 -5.62
N SER A 24 31.36 25.43 -6.85
CA SER A 24 32.46 24.74 -7.55
C SER A 24 33.17 23.58 -6.84
N ASN A 25 32.57 22.39 -6.89
CA ASN A 25 33.25 21.19 -7.39
C ASN A 25 32.24 20.05 -7.51
N ARG A 26 31.57 20.07 -8.66
CA ARG A 26 30.82 18.97 -9.25
C ARG A 26 31.82 17.83 -9.51
N LEU A 27 32.00 16.89 -8.57
CA LEU A 27 32.35 15.47 -8.82
C LEU A 27 32.73 14.61 -7.59
N ALA A 28 32.82 15.12 -6.35
CA ALA A 28 33.37 14.32 -5.23
C ALA A 28 32.48 14.17 -3.98
N PHE A 29 31.16 14.28 -4.08
CA PHE A 29 30.24 14.10 -2.94
C PHE A 29 29.09 13.10 -3.21
N ILE A 30 29.31 12.14 -4.12
CA ILE A 30 28.44 10.96 -4.22
C ILE A 30 29.32 9.72 -4.12
N TYR A 31 29.92 9.48 -2.95
CA TYR A 31 30.38 8.12 -2.66
C TYR A 31 30.41 7.72 -1.17
N GLU A 32 30.50 8.64 -0.20
CA GLU A 32 30.72 8.21 1.18
C GLU A 32 29.55 8.57 2.12
N SER A 33 28.44 7.86 2.02
CA SER A 33 27.39 7.82 3.05
C SER A 33 26.61 6.50 3.06
N GLU A 34 27.25 5.39 2.68
CA GLU A 34 26.77 4.05 3.03
C GLU A 34 27.27 3.69 4.44
N LEU A 35 26.61 4.23 5.46
CA LEU A 35 26.61 3.63 6.79
C LEU A 35 25.16 3.46 7.26
N ALA A 36 24.64 2.28 6.92
CA ALA A 36 23.77 1.43 7.73
C ALA A 36 22.49 2.06 8.32
N PHE A 37 21.48 2.28 7.47
CA PHE A 37 20.13 1.85 7.83
C PHE A 37 19.88 0.52 7.13
N PRO A 38 19.76 -0.61 7.85
CA PRO A 38 19.36 -1.85 7.20
C PRO A 38 17.98 -1.60 6.59
N PRO A 39 17.78 -1.79 5.26
CA PRO A 39 16.43 -1.83 4.76
C PRO A 39 15.76 -2.99 5.49
N HIS A 40 14.61 -2.74 6.12
CA HIS A 40 13.67 -3.80 6.45
C HIS A 40 13.24 -4.44 5.11
N ARG A 41 14.13 -5.27 4.55
CA ARG A 41 13.86 -6.20 3.48
C ARG A 41 13.04 -7.29 4.13
N TRP A 42 11.74 -7.01 4.28
CA TRP A 42 10.78 -8.08 4.36
C TRP A 42 11.11 -9.04 3.23
N PRO A 43 11.30 -10.34 3.51
CA PRO A 43 11.54 -11.29 2.44
C PRO A 43 10.41 -11.14 1.41
N PRO A 44 10.72 -11.17 0.10
CA PRO A 44 9.67 -11.20 -0.90
C PRO A 44 8.75 -12.35 -0.52
N LYS A 45 7.47 -12.05 -0.25
CA LYS A 45 6.45 -13.08 -0.06
C LYS A 45 6.27 -13.78 -1.42
N THR A 46 7.17 -14.68 -1.76
CA THR A 46 6.95 -15.68 -2.79
C THR A 46 5.80 -16.52 -2.27
N MET A 47 4.60 -16.24 -2.78
CA MET A 47 3.46 -17.11 -2.51
C MET A 47 3.82 -18.48 -3.09
N PRO A 48 3.69 -19.57 -2.33
CA PRO A 48 3.79 -20.90 -2.92
C PRO A 48 2.77 -20.99 -4.06
N PRO A 49 3.12 -21.65 -5.18
CA PRO A 49 2.19 -21.84 -6.28
C PRO A 49 0.91 -22.48 -5.74
N LYS A 50 -0.25 -21.97 -6.18
CA LYS A 50 -1.56 -22.49 -5.81
C LYS A 50 -1.58 -23.99 -6.15
N GLY A 51 -1.45 -24.86 -5.14
CA GLY A 51 -1.46 -26.31 -5.33
C GLY A 51 -0.17 -27.05 -4.98
N ALA A 52 0.89 -26.41 -4.47
CA ALA A 52 1.98 -27.17 -3.87
C ALA A 52 1.46 -27.91 -2.61
N PRO A 53 1.50 -29.26 -2.57
CA PRO A 53 1.16 -29.98 -1.35
C PRO A 53 2.24 -29.65 -0.33
N THR A 54 1.90 -28.87 0.68
CA THR A 54 2.74 -28.78 1.88
C THR A 54 2.92 -30.22 2.38
N ARG A 55 4.17 -30.70 2.47
CA ARG A 55 4.55 -32.02 3.02
C ARG A 55 3.98 -32.29 4.43
N ILE A 56 3.48 -31.24 5.07
CA ILE A 56 2.78 -31.26 6.35
C ILE A 56 1.39 -31.86 6.14
N LYS A 57 1.13 -33.01 6.78
CA LYS A 57 -0.22 -33.60 6.86
C LYS A 57 -1.19 -32.48 7.31
N PRO A 58 -2.32 -32.26 6.60
CA PRO A 58 -3.26 -31.21 6.98
C PRO A 58 -3.68 -31.44 8.43
N LEU A 59 -3.44 -30.45 9.27
CA LEU A 59 -3.81 -30.50 10.68
C LEU A 59 -5.32 -30.70 10.78
N HIS A 60 -5.75 -31.72 11.50
CA HIS A 60 -7.17 -31.94 11.71
C HIS A 60 -7.71 -30.82 12.60
N LEU A 61 -8.71 -30.09 12.10
CA LEU A 61 -9.33 -29.02 12.88
C LEU A 61 -9.97 -29.62 14.14
N GLN A 62 -9.79 -28.93 15.27
CA GLN A 62 -10.57 -29.22 16.47
C GLN A 62 -12.08 -29.08 16.17
N THR A 63 -12.94 -29.65 17.00
CA THR A 63 -14.40 -29.74 16.78
C THR A 63 -15.03 -28.34 16.57
N ILE A 64 -15.11 -27.86 15.32
CA ILE A 64 -15.70 -26.56 14.93
C ILE A 64 -17.17 -26.70 14.55
N GLN A 65 -18.10 -25.87 15.05
CA GLN A 65 -19.53 -26.06 14.73
C GLN A 65 -19.90 -25.80 13.27
N LYS A 66 -19.18 -24.88 12.60
CA LYS A 66 -19.41 -24.52 11.19
C LYS A 66 -18.11 -24.11 10.51
N LEU A 67 -17.86 -24.64 9.31
CA LEU A 67 -16.72 -24.22 8.49
C LEU A 67 -17.12 -23.05 7.60
N ARG A 68 -16.48 -21.90 7.79
CA ARG A 68 -16.77 -20.70 6.99
C ARG A 68 -15.53 -19.82 6.84
N VAL A 69 -15.35 -19.27 5.65
CA VAL A 69 -14.33 -18.26 5.39
C VAL A 69 -14.87 -16.90 5.82
N LYS A 70 -14.17 -16.22 6.73
CA LYS A 70 -14.58 -14.92 7.30
C LYS A 70 -14.63 -13.82 6.24
N SER A 71 -13.60 -13.73 5.40
CA SER A 71 -13.48 -12.74 4.33
C SER A 71 -13.26 -13.48 3.00
N PRO A 72 -14.35 -13.89 2.33
CA PRO A 72 -14.24 -14.77 1.17
C PRO A 72 -13.87 -13.99 -0.11
N ASN A 73 -14.12 -12.69 -0.14
CA ASN A 73 -13.70 -11.82 -1.23
C ASN A 73 -12.37 -11.15 -0.87
N THR A 74 -11.45 -11.11 -1.83
CA THR A 74 -10.25 -10.29 -1.73
C THR A 74 -10.62 -8.81 -1.88
N HIS A 75 -10.09 -7.97 -1.00
CA HIS A 75 -10.18 -6.53 -1.17
C HIS A 75 -9.31 -6.17 -2.39
N GLN A 76 -9.95 -5.71 -3.46
CA GLN A 76 -9.21 -5.12 -4.58
C GLN A 76 -8.71 -3.77 -4.11
N ALA A 77 -7.39 -3.60 -4.14
CA ALA A 77 -6.77 -2.32 -3.88
C ALA A 77 -7.24 -1.31 -4.92
N ASN A 78 -7.42 -0.05 -4.50
CA ASN A 78 -7.79 1.01 -5.43
C ASN A 78 -6.66 1.19 -6.47
N PRO A 79 -6.96 1.20 -7.78
CA PRO A 79 -5.92 1.27 -8.81
C PRO A 79 -5.10 2.57 -8.73
N CYS A 80 -5.68 3.65 -8.20
CA CYS A 80 -5.02 4.96 -8.11
C CYS A 80 -4.17 5.13 -6.85
N LEU A 81 -4.23 4.18 -5.89
CA LEU A 81 -3.42 4.27 -4.68
C LEU A 81 -1.92 4.21 -5.01
N ALA A 82 -1.53 3.35 -5.94
CA ALA A 82 -0.13 3.25 -6.37
C ALA A 82 0.37 4.57 -6.96
N ALA A 83 -0.37 5.15 -7.91
CA ALA A 83 -0.03 6.43 -8.52
C ALA A 83 0.02 7.57 -7.48
N MET A 84 -0.93 7.63 -6.54
CA MET A 84 -0.89 8.59 -5.43
C MET A 84 0.38 8.45 -4.58
N THR A 85 0.75 7.23 -4.21
CA THR A 85 1.97 7.00 -3.42
C THR A 85 3.22 7.39 -4.20
N SER A 86 3.25 7.21 -5.53
CA SER A 86 4.36 7.64 -6.37
C SER A 86 4.49 9.16 -6.46
N VAL A 87 3.39 9.90 -6.57
CA VAL A 87 3.40 11.38 -6.55
C VAL A 87 3.90 11.90 -5.20
N LEU A 88 3.42 11.33 -4.09
CA LEU A 88 3.87 11.69 -2.75
C LEU A 88 5.37 11.45 -2.55
N SER A 89 5.87 10.31 -3.03
CA SER A 89 7.32 10.03 -3.02
C SER A 89 8.10 11.01 -3.89
N CYS A 90 7.56 11.43 -5.03
CA CYS A 90 8.20 12.40 -5.91
C CYS A 90 8.32 13.78 -5.24
N TRP A 91 7.28 14.25 -4.53
CA TRP A 91 7.33 15.49 -3.76
C TRP A 91 8.19 15.39 -2.50
N ALA A 92 8.33 14.19 -1.93
CA ALA A 92 9.26 13.97 -0.82
C ALA A 92 10.71 14.09 -1.29
N SER A 93 11.03 13.59 -2.50
CA SER A 93 12.37 13.68 -3.08
C SER A 93 12.69 15.05 -3.70
N ASN A 94 11.70 15.67 -4.34
CA ASN A 94 11.81 16.98 -4.98
C ASN A 94 10.97 17.97 -4.17
N ARG A 95 11.60 18.95 -3.53
CA ARG A 95 10.98 19.97 -2.65
C ARG A 95 9.86 20.82 -3.28
N SER A 96 9.38 20.50 -4.48
CA SER A 96 8.27 21.15 -5.14
C SER A 96 7.61 20.22 -6.16
N ALA A 97 6.31 20.44 -6.41
CA ALA A 97 5.53 19.85 -7.51
C ALA A 97 5.95 20.36 -8.91
N GLY A 98 7.25 20.60 -9.09
CA GLY A 98 7.83 21.08 -10.34
C GLY A 98 7.91 19.98 -11.39
N SER A 99 8.26 20.39 -12.62
CA SER A 99 8.29 19.63 -13.88
C SER A 99 8.81 18.17 -13.84
N GLY A 100 9.56 17.77 -12.81
CA GLY A 100 10.01 16.39 -12.62
C GLY A 100 8.91 15.39 -12.22
N CYS A 101 7.80 15.84 -11.63
CA CYS A 101 6.71 14.95 -11.19
C CYS A 101 5.51 14.89 -12.16
N PHE A 102 5.55 15.64 -13.27
CA PHE A 102 4.42 15.82 -14.19
C PHE A 102 3.87 14.49 -14.76
N ALA A 103 4.74 13.54 -15.10
CA ALA A 103 4.32 12.25 -15.64
C ALA A 103 3.49 11.43 -14.63
N LEU A 104 3.84 11.49 -13.34
CA LEU A 104 3.13 10.79 -12.26
C LEU A 104 1.79 11.46 -11.96
N GLU A 105 1.74 12.79 -12.04
CA GLU A 105 0.50 13.57 -11.92
C GLU A 105 -0.46 13.25 -13.07
N GLN A 106 0.04 13.12 -14.30
CA GLN A 106 -0.77 12.72 -15.44
C GLN A 106 -1.33 11.30 -15.28
N GLN A 107 -0.53 10.35 -14.80
CA GLN A 107 -1.00 8.99 -14.50
C GLN A 107 -2.08 8.98 -13.41
N LEU A 108 -1.92 9.80 -12.37
CA LEU A 108 -2.92 9.94 -11.33
C LEU A 108 -4.22 10.52 -11.88
N ARG A 109 -4.14 11.53 -12.76
CA ARG A 109 -5.31 12.13 -13.38
C ARG A 109 -6.07 11.14 -14.24
N THR A 110 -5.38 10.44 -15.15
CA THR A 110 -5.96 9.37 -15.96
C THR A 110 -6.61 8.29 -15.09
N CYS A 111 -5.99 7.95 -13.94
CA CYS A 111 -6.57 6.97 -13.04
C CYS A 111 -7.85 7.45 -12.36
N MET A 112 -7.93 8.72 -11.94
CA MET A 112 -9.11 9.28 -11.30
C MET A 112 -10.26 9.52 -12.29
N ASP A 113 -9.94 9.82 -13.55
CA ASP A 113 -10.91 9.99 -14.62
C ASP A 113 -11.58 8.64 -14.98
N ASN A 114 -10.81 7.55 -14.90
CA ASN A 114 -11.34 6.20 -14.99
C ASN A 114 -12.08 5.84 -13.69
N GLY A 115 -13.41 6.00 -13.70
CA GLY A 115 -14.27 5.77 -12.54
C GLY A 115 -14.05 4.44 -11.80
N LYS A 116 -14.62 4.36 -10.59
CA LYS A 116 -14.41 3.25 -9.64
C LYS A 116 -14.74 1.90 -10.29
N PRO A 117 -13.85 0.89 -10.20
CA PRO A 117 -14.11 -0.40 -10.81
C PRO A 117 -15.34 -1.05 -10.17
N GLN A 118 -16.12 -1.76 -10.99
CA GLN A 118 -17.32 -2.46 -10.52
C GLN A 118 -16.97 -3.49 -9.44
N ARG A 119 -17.77 -3.53 -8.38
CA ARG A 119 -17.58 -4.49 -7.29
C ARG A 119 -17.81 -5.89 -7.86
N LYS A 120 -16.78 -6.73 -7.84
CA LYS A 120 -16.93 -8.14 -8.23
C LYS A 120 -17.98 -8.81 -7.34
N GLY A 121 -18.72 -9.75 -7.94
CA GLY A 121 -19.75 -10.53 -7.25
C GLY A 121 -19.22 -11.22 -5.99
N LYS A 122 -20.11 -11.47 -5.04
CA LYS A 122 -19.77 -12.13 -3.78
C LYS A 122 -19.44 -13.59 -4.07
N SER A 123 -18.30 -14.07 -3.58
CA SER A 123 -17.93 -15.49 -3.70
C SER A 123 -18.90 -16.40 -2.95
N THR A 124 -19.29 -17.50 -3.60
CA THR A 124 -20.24 -18.50 -3.10
C THR A 124 -19.55 -19.60 -2.28
N ILE A 125 -18.27 -19.44 -1.93
CA ILE A 125 -17.49 -20.48 -1.23
C ILE A 125 -18.15 -20.94 0.07
N ASN A 126 -18.71 -20.01 0.85
CA ASN A 126 -19.37 -20.33 2.12
C ASN A 126 -20.64 -21.19 1.93
N TYR A 127 -21.33 -21.07 0.79
CA TYR A 127 -22.49 -21.91 0.48
C TYR A 127 -22.06 -23.37 0.26
N HIS A 128 -21.02 -23.59 -0.53
CA HIS A 128 -20.50 -24.93 -0.80
C HIS A 128 -19.85 -25.56 0.44
N LEU A 129 -19.11 -24.77 1.23
CA LEU A 129 -18.49 -25.25 2.47
C LEU A 129 -19.52 -25.74 3.49
N MET A 130 -20.65 -25.05 3.64
CA MET A 130 -21.73 -25.49 4.54
C MET A 130 -22.35 -26.82 4.11
N ARG A 131 -22.55 -27.02 2.80
CA ARG A 131 -23.14 -28.25 2.25
C ARG A 131 -22.18 -29.44 2.34
N MET A 132 -20.88 -29.19 2.16
CA MET A 132 -19.85 -30.23 2.25
C MET A 132 -19.44 -30.53 3.69
N PHE A 133 -19.60 -29.58 4.61
CA PHE A 133 -19.18 -29.69 6.01
C PHE A 133 -19.42 -31.06 6.67
N PRO A 134 -20.62 -31.69 6.61
CA PRO A 134 -20.84 -33.00 7.24
C PRO A 134 -20.00 -34.14 6.65
N LYS A 135 -19.54 -34.01 5.40
CA LYS A 135 -18.73 -35.04 4.71
C LYS A 135 -17.23 -34.89 4.96
N ILE A 136 -16.77 -33.67 5.27
CA ILE A 136 -15.36 -33.35 5.52
C ILE A 136 -15.03 -33.17 7.01
N SER A 137 -16.04 -33.03 7.87
CA SER A 137 -15.82 -32.99 9.32
C SER A 137 -15.50 -34.39 9.85
N GLY A 138 -14.33 -34.54 10.49
CA GLY A 138 -13.99 -35.76 11.21
C GLY A 138 -14.73 -35.89 12.55
N PRO A 139 -14.36 -36.87 13.39
CA PRO A 139 -15.07 -37.23 14.61
C PRO A 139 -15.27 -36.01 15.52
N ARG A 140 -16.53 -35.79 15.91
CA ARG A 140 -16.97 -34.67 16.73
C ARG A 140 -16.91 -35.08 18.19
N LYS A 141 -16.25 -34.29 19.05
CA LYS A 141 -16.52 -34.37 20.49
C LYS A 141 -17.91 -33.77 20.71
N LYS A 142 -18.87 -34.56 21.22
CA LYS A 142 -20.15 -34.02 21.66
C LYS A 142 -19.85 -32.96 22.71
N ASP A 143 -20.46 -31.79 22.56
CA ASP A 143 -20.21 -30.63 23.41
C ASP A 143 -20.42 -31.02 24.88
N GLY A 144 -19.51 -30.61 25.76
CA GLY A 144 -19.47 -31.06 27.15
C GLY A 144 -20.72 -30.70 27.96
N VAL A 145 -21.61 -31.68 28.13
CA VAL A 145 -22.31 -31.91 29.40
C VAL A 145 -21.77 -33.23 29.93
N PHE A 146 -21.31 -33.24 31.19
CA PHE A 146 -21.03 -34.48 31.90
C PHE A 146 -22.30 -35.36 31.87
N HIS A 147 -22.25 -36.43 31.08
CA HIS A 147 -23.03 -37.64 31.25
C HIS A 147 -22.11 -38.81 30.87
#